data_AF-A0A975AU29-F1
#
_entry.id   AF-A0A975AU29-F1
#
_cell.length_a   1.000
_cell.length_b   1.000
_cell.length_c   1.000
_cell.angle_alpha   90.00
_cell.angle_beta   90.00
_cell.angle_gamma   90.00
#
_symmetry.space_group_name_H-M   'P 1'
#
loop_
_entity.id
_entity.type
_entity.pdbx_description
1 polymer ?
#
loop_
_entity_poly.entity_id
_entity_poly.type
_entity_poly.pdbx_seq_one_letter_code
_entity_poly.pdbx_strand_id
1 'polypeptide(L)'
;MNRIRKGDQVVVIAGKDKGKKGDVVRVAGDKIVVSNINIIKRHTKPNPQAGQPGGVIEREAPIHISNVMLFNPASGKGERVSFKMLEDGRKLRVFRSSGEAVDA
;
A
#
# COMPACT_ATOMS: atom_id res chain seq x y z
N MET A 1 -6.91 -14.25 -4.04
CA MET A 1 -5.62 -13.85 -3.42
C MET A 1 -5.31 -12.45 -3.90
N ASN A 2 -5.03 -11.52 -2.98
CA ASN A 2 -4.83 -10.13 -3.34
C ASN A 2 -3.40 -9.90 -3.82
N ARG A 3 -3.25 -9.05 -4.84
CA ARG A 3 -1.94 -8.64 -5.37
C ARG A 3 -1.11 -7.93 -4.30
N ILE A 4 -1.77 -7.09 -3.51
CA ILE A 4 -1.19 -6.27 -2.43
C ILE A 4 -1.83 -6.68 -1.11
N ARG A 5 -1.02 -6.77 -0.06
CA ARG A 5 -1.37 -7.13 1.31
C ARG A 5 -0.92 -6.03 2.28
N LYS A 6 -1.44 -6.08 3.50
CA LYS A 6 -0.97 -5.22 4.60
C LYS A 6 0.49 -5.55 4.90
N GLY A 7 1.31 -4.53 5.11
CA GLY A 7 2.75 -4.66 5.37
C GLY A 7 3.62 -4.72 4.10
N ASP A 8 3.03 -4.81 2.90
CA ASP A 8 3.81 -4.70 1.67
C ASP A 8 4.33 -3.27 1.50
N GLN A 9 5.56 -3.15 0.97
CA GLN A 9 6.10 -1.88 0.52
C GLN A 9 5.67 -1.61 -0.93
N VAL A 10 5.14 -0.41 -1.18
CA VAL A 10 4.60 -0.03 -2.49
C VAL A 10 5.17 1.31 -2.96
N VAL A 11 5.15 1.48 -4.28
CA VAL A 11 5.44 2.75 -4.94
C VAL A 11 4.21 3.26 -5.66
N VAL A 12 3.95 4.56 -5.55
CA VAL A 12 2.83 5.21 -6.24
C VAL A 12 3.23 5.49 -7.68
N ILE A 13 2.45 4.99 -8.63
CA ILE A 13 2.72 5.15 -10.07
C ILE A 13 1.96 6.32 -10.70
N ALA A 14 0.85 6.74 -10.09
CA ALA A 14 -0.04 7.76 -10.62
C ALA A 14 -0.70 8.58 -9.51
N GLY A 15 -1.04 9.83 -9.81
CA GLY A 15 -1.65 10.77 -8.88
C GLY A 15 -0.65 11.78 -8.29
N LYS A 16 -1.09 12.53 -7.27
CA LYS A 16 -0.34 13.62 -6.64
C LYS A 16 1.01 13.17 -6.05
N ASP A 17 1.05 11.97 -5.50
CA ASP A 17 2.22 11.41 -4.81
C ASP A 17 3.05 10.45 -5.66
N LYS A 18 2.96 10.56 -7.00
CA LYS A 18 3.71 9.71 -7.94
C LYS A 18 5.21 9.70 -7.61
N GLY A 19 5.79 8.50 -7.59
CA GLY A 19 7.20 8.24 -7.31
C GLY A 19 7.53 8.04 -5.83
N LYS A 20 6.64 8.43 -4.90
CA LYS A 20 6.83 8.17 -3.47
C LYS A 20 6.64 6.70 -3.16
N LYS A 21 7.37 6.25 -2.14
CA LYS A 21 7.30 4.90 -1.58
C LYS A 21 6.68 4.96 -0.19
N GLY A 22 6.00 3.90 0.21
CA GLY A 22 5.47 3.77 1.57
C GLY A 22 4.93 2.37 1.82
N ASP A 23 4.53 2.13 3.06
CA ASP A 23 4.10 0.81 3.52
C ASP A 23 2.58 0.77 3.62
N VAL A 24 1.98 -0.37 3.25
CA VAL A 24 0.53 -0.53 3.28
C VAL A 24 0.04 -0.73 4.72
N VAL A 25 -0.56 0.30 5.29
CA VAL A 25 -1.13 0.30 6.64
C VAL A 25 -2.42 -0.52 6.71
N ARG A 26 -3.28 -0.34 5.69
CA ARG A 26 -4.58 -1.02 5.62
C ARG A 26 -5.04 -1.22 4.18
N VAL A 27 -5.67 -2.35 3.92
CA VAL A 27 -6.37 -2.66 2.67
C VAL A 27 -7.87 -2.68 2.94
N ALA A 28 -8.65 -1.95 2.14
CA ALA A 28 -10.10 -1.84 2.25
C ALA A 28 -10.73 -1.93 0.85
N GLY A 29 -10.97 -3.16 0.38
CA GLY A 29 -11.47 -3.43 -0.97
C GLY A 29 -10.48 -2.93 -2.04
N ASP A 30 -10.97 -2.08 -2.93
CA ASP A 30 -10.17 -1.52 -4.04
C ASP A 30 -9.27 -0.35 -3.63
N LYS A 31 -9.35 0.07 -2.37
CA LYS A 31 -8.54 1.17 -1.84
C LYS A 31 -7.61 0.69 -0.74
N ILE A 32 -6.46 1.33 -0.66
CA ILE A 32 -5.43 1.06 0.34
C ILE A 32 -5.01 2.37 1.02
N VAL A 33 -4.63 2.29 2.29
CA VAL A 33 -3.98 3.41 3.00
C VAL A 33 -2.50 3.07 3.07
N VAL A 34 -1.68 4.00 2.61
CA VAL A 34 -0.22 3.86 2.56
C VAL A 34 0.40 4.94 3.43
N SER A 35 1.44 4.57 4.19
CA SER A 35 2.10 5.48 5.12
C SER A 35 2.67 6.69 4.40
N ASN A 36 2.47 7.89 4.98
CA ASN A 36 2.95 9.18 4.48
C ASN A 36 2.57 9.52 3.02
N ILE A 37 1.53 8.87 2.47
CA ILE A 37 1.02 9.09 1.11
C ILE A 37 -0.41 9.59 1.19
N ASN A 38 -0.77 10.52 0.30
CA ASN A 38 -2.10 11.09 0.19
C ASN A 38 -2.59 11.72 1.51
N ILE A 39 -1.75 12.54 2.13
CA ILE A 39 -2.07 13.25 3.37
C ILE A 39 -3.10 14.34 3.08
N ILE A 40 -4.20 14.30 3.83
CA ILE A 40 -5.27 15.30 3.78
C ILE A 40 -5.41 16.00 5.12
N LYS A 41 -5.77 17.28 5.06
CA LYS A 41 -6.18 18.07 6.23
C LYS A 41 -7.66 17.85 6.48
N ARG A 42 -8.02 17.30 7.65
CA ARG A 42 -9.41 17.10 8.05
C ARG A 42 -9.72 17.93 9.30
N HIS A 43 -10.72 18.80 9.17
CA HIS A 43 -11.34 19.44 10.32
C HIS A 43 -12.11 18.38 11.12
N THR A 44 -11.70 18.16 12.36
CA THR A 44 -12.29 17.17 13.25
C THR A 44 -12.86 17.90 14.46
N LYS A 45 -14.14 17.65 14.76
CA LYS A 45 -14.77 18.19 15.97
C LYS A 45 -14.10 17.58 17.21
N PRO A 46 -13.90 18.35 18.28
CA PRO A 46 -13.36 17.81 19.53
C PRO A 46 -14.27 16.67 20.04
N ASN A 47 -13.66 15.64 20.61
CA ASN A 47 -14.39 14.58 21.32
C ASN A 47 -13.90 14.51 22.78
N PRO A 48 -14.59 15.22 23.71
CA PRO A 48 -14.21 15.27 25.11
C PRO A 48 -14.17 13.90 25.81
N GLN A 49 -15.05 12.97 25.43
CA GLN A 49 -15.12 11.63 26.04
C GLN A 49 -13.89 10.78 25.70
N ALA A 50 -13.29 10.99 24.53
CA ALA A 50 -12.07 10.29 24.12
C ALA A 50 -10.79 11.09 24.41
N GLY A 51 -10.90 12.25 25.08
CA GLY A 51 -9.77 13.15 25.33
C GLY A 51 -9.11 13.73 24.07
N GLN A 52 -9.79 13.67 22.92
CA GLN A 52 -9.21 14.12 21.65
C GLN A 52 -9.52 15.60 21.42
N PRO A 53 -8.50 16.48 21.38
CA PRO A 53 -8.70 17.89 21.06
C PRO A 53 -9.18 18.02 19.61
N GLY A 54 -10.07 18.98 19.39
CA GLY A 54 -10.55 19.33 18.05
C GLY A 54 -9.49 20.10 17.28
N GLY A 55 -9.63 20.17 15.96
CA GLY A 55 -8.75 20.97 15.13
C GLY A 55 -8.57 20.43 13.71
N VAL A 56 -7.55 20.96 13.04
CA VAL A 56 -7.13 20.49 11.72
C VAL A 56 -6.14 19.36 11.92
N ILE A 57 -6.61 18.12 11.71
CA ILE A 57 -5.79 16.92 11.85
C ILE A 57 -5.32 16.48 10.47
N GLU A 58 -4.02 16.27 10.31
CA GLU A 58 -3.45 15.64 9.12
C GLU A 58 -3.56 14.12 9.24
N ARG A 59 -4.10 13.49 8.20
CA ARG A 59 -4.22 12.03 8.15
C ARG A 59 -4.05 11.51 6.74
N GLU A 60 -3.57 10.27 6.66
CA GLU A 60 -3.44 9.54 5.41
C GLU A 60 -4.83 9.18 4.86
N ALA A 61 -5.04 9.46 3.58
CA ALA A 61 -6.27 9.11 2.88
C ALA A 61 -6.07 7.92 1.96
N PRO A 62 -7.12 7.10 1.74
CA PRO A 62 -7.02 5.95 0.88
C PRO A 62 -6.72 6.33 -0.58
N ILE A 63 -5.84 5.55 -1.22
CA ILE A 63 -5.53 5.59 -2.65
C ILE A 63 -6.03 4.31 -3.33
N HIS A 64 -6.38 4.37 -4.62
CA HIS A 64 -6.83 3.19 -5.36
C HIS A 64 -5.69 2.21 -5.65
N ILE A 65 -5.96 0.90 -5.58
CA ILE A 65 -4.96 -0.17 -5.74
C ILE A 65 -4.31 -0.19 -7.14
N SER A 66 -4.97 0.38 -8.15
CA SER A 66 -4.40 0.53 -9.50
C SER A 66 -3.26 1.53 -9.55
N ASN A 67 -3.21 2.50 -8.64
CA ASN A 67 -2.25 3.60 -8.65
C ASN A 67 -0.97 3.28 -7.88
N VAL A 68 -0.82 2.02 -7.47
CA VAL A 68 0.37 1.53 -6.78
C VAL A 68 0.90 0.25 -7.41
N MET A 69 2.20 0.08 -7.32
CA MET A 69 2.91 -1.17 -7.63
C MET A 69 3.71 -1.64 -6.43
N LEU A 70 3.96 -2.94 -6.37
CA LEU A 70 4.80 -3.50 -5.32
C LEU A 70 6.24 -3.06 -5.57
N PHE A 71 6.93 -2.62 -4.52
CA PHE A 71 8.32 -2.24 -4.64
C PHE A 71 9.18 -3.51 -4.66
N ASN A 72 9.98 -3.67 -5.71
CA ASN A 72 11.00 -4.71 -5.75
C ASN A 72 12.33 -4.13 -5.21
N PRO A 73 12.86 -4.63 -4.08
CA PRO A 73 14.14 -4.17 -3.54
C PRO A 73 15.33 -4.48 -4.44
N ALA A 74 15.27 -5.55 -5.24
CA ALA A 74 16.34 -5.96 -6.14
C ALA A 74 16.47 -5.00 -7.35
N SER A 75 15.34 -4.60 -7.95
CA SER A 75 15.33 -3.69 -9.11
C SER A 75 15.17 -2.21 -8.74
N GLY A 76 14.82 -1.91 -7.49
CA GLY A 76 14.61 -0.56 -6.98
C GLY A 76 13.40 0.16 -7.60
N LYS A 77 12.51 -0.56 -8.28
CA LYS A 77 11.36 -0.02 -9.01
C LYS A 77 10.07 -0.76 -8.64
N GLY A 78 8.95 -0.16 -9.03
CA GLY A 78 7.64 -0.78 -8.91
C GLY A 78 7.43 -1.82 -10.00
N GLU A 79 7.06 -3.04 -9.62
CA GLU A 79 6.90 -4.14 -10.56
C GLU A 79 5.54 -4.84 -10.45
N ARG A 80 5.19 -5.56 -11.51
CA ARG A 80 3.97 -6.38 -11.56
C ARG A 80 4.24 -7.73 -10.88
N VAL A 81 3.24 -8.18 -10.13
CA VAL A 81 3.26 -9.47 -9.43
C VAL A 81 2.44 -10.48 -10.25
N SER A 82 2.96 -11.70 -10.35
CA SER A 82 2.27 -12.89 -10.83
C SER A 82 2.10 -13.90 -9.70
N PHE A 83 1.30 -14.94 -9.93
CA PHE A 83 1.14 -16.05 -8.98
C PHE A 83 1.73 -17.32 -9.59
N LYS A 84 2.57 -18.03 -8.83
CA LYS A 84 3.10 -19.34 -9.19
C LYS A 84 2.55 -20.40 -8.23
N MET A 85 2.13 -21.55 -8.74
CA MET A 85 1.82 -22.72 -7.91
C MET A 85 3.11 -23.47 -7.59
N LEU A 86 3.29 -23.82 -6.33
CA LEU A 86 4.33 -24.73 -5.85
C LEU A 86 3.84 -26.18 -5.95
N GLU A 87 4.77 -27.13 -5.87
CA GLU A 87 4.47 -28.58 -5.90
C GLU A 87 3.55 -29.00 -4.75
N ASP A 88 3.63 -28.30 -3.60
CA ASP A 88 2.77 -28.48 -2.44
C ASP A 88 1.33 -27.92 -2.62
N GLY A 89 0.98 -27.42 -3.81
CA GLY A 89 -0.33 -26.82 -4.13
C GLY A 89 -0.53 -25.39 -3.61
N ARG A 90 0.43 -24.81 -2.88
CA ARG A 90 0.39 -23.43 -2.40
C ARG A 90 0.67 -22.43 -3.53
N LYS A 91 0.02 -21.27 -3.49
CA LYS A 91 0.27 -20.17 -4.43
C LYS A 91 1.21 -19.14 -3.82
N LEU A 92 2.32 -18.88 -4.51
CA LEU A 92 3.32 -17.88 -4.14
C LEU A 92 3.18 -16.63 -5.02
N ARG A 93 3.36 -15.45 -4.42
CA ARG A 93 3.48 -14.18 -5.15
C ARG A 93 4.91 -14.05 -5.66
N VAL A 94 5.06 -13.81 -6.97
CA VAL A 94 6.37 -13.65 -7.60
C VAL A 94 6.44 -12.38 -8.43
N PHE A 95 7.58 -11.70 -8.45
CA PHE A 95 7.82 -10.59 -9.37
C PHE A 95 7.89 -11.12 -10.81
N ARG A 96 7.22 -10.44 -11.74
CA ARG A 96 7.12 -10.94 -13.14
C ARG A 96 8.46 -10.85 -13.89
N SER A 97 9.33 -9.90 -13.54
CA SER A 97 10.62 -9.68 -14.20
C SER A 97 11.67 -10.68 -13.74
N SER A 98 11.90 -10.81 -12.44
CA SER A 98 12.94 -11.67 -11.86
C SER A 98 12.44 -13.08 -11.52
N GLY A 99 11.13 -13.29 -11.36
CA GLY A 99 10.57 -14.53 -10.86
C GLY A 99 10.78 -14.75 -9.35
N GLU A 100 11.37 -13.79 -8.66
CA GLU A 100 11.67 -13.87 -7.23
C GLU A 100 10.39 -13.82 -6.38
N ALA A 101 10.44 -14.49 -5.24
CA ALA A 101 9.35 -14.52 -4.28
C ALA A 101 9.18 -13.15 -3.60
N VAL A 102 7.93 -12.70 -3.49
CA VAL A 102 7.57 -11.48 -2.73
C VAL A 102 7.49 -11.76 -1.23
N ASP A 103 6.96 -12.93 -0.89
CA ASP A 103 6.78 -13.41 0.48
C ASP A 103 7.96 -14.34 0.82
N ALA A 104 9.13 -13.78 1.11
CA ALA A 104 10.29 -14.53 1.63
C ALA A 104 10.35 -14.41 3.16
#